data_AF-A0A139LFQ6-F1
#
_entry.id   AF-A0A139LFQ6-F1
#
_cell.length_a   1.000
_cell.length_b   1.000
_cell.length_c   1.000
_cell.angle_alpha   90.00
_cell.angle_beta   90.00
_cell.angle_gamma   90.00
#
_symmetry.space_group_name_H-M   'P 1'
#
loop_
_entity.id
_entity.type
_entity.pdbx_description
1 polymer ?
#
loop_
_entity_poly.entity_id
_entity_poly.type
_entity_poly.pdbx_seq_one_letter_code
_entity_poly.pdbx_strand_id
1 'polypeptide(L)'
;MLVLSKYSKDVLNFRILWLALRQIECEMRIISFAAIREYVKKHADADIPLRDWYKKTEQADWTCLTDMKQTFNSVDYVGNDRFVFNIKGNDYRLVAIVLFAAKKVFIRFIGTHKEYDNKDCSKA
;
A
#
# COMPACT_ATOMS: atom_id res chain seq x y z
N MET A 1 50.55 -17.51 17.61
CA MET A 1 49.56 -16.53 18.12
C MET A 1 49.22 -15.56 16.99
N LEU A 2 47.93 -15.49 16.62
CA LEU A 2 47.24 -14.44 15.85
C LEU A 2 47.55 -14.27 14.34
N VAL A 3 46.93 -15.11 13.51
CA VAL A 3 46.56 -14.74 12.12
C VAL A 3 45.11 -15.14 11.84
N LEU A 4 44.14 -14.68 12.66
CA LEU A 4 42.71 -14.81 12.37
C LEU A 4 41.90 -13.68 13.06
N SER A 5 42.22 -12.41 12.79
CA SER A 5 41.52 -11.29 13.47
C SER A 5 41.16 -10.10 12.58
N LYS A 6 41.45 -10.11 11.27
CA LYS A 6 41.22 -8.93 10.43
C LYS A 6 39.98 -8.99 9.53
N TYR A 7 39.43 -10.17 9.26
CA TYR A 7 38.28 -10.34 8.35
C TYR A 7 36.90 -10.34 9.02
N SER A 8 36.83 -10.27 10.35
CA SER A 8 35.57 -10.45 11.10
C SER A 8 34.74 -9.17 11.28
N LYS A 9 35.34 -7.97 11.14
CA LYS A 9 34.64 -6.69 11.38
C LYS A 9 33.91 -6.17 10.13
N ASP A 10 34.46 -6.42 8.94
CA ASP A 10 33.87 -5.94 7.68
C ASP A 10 32.59 -6.71 7.30
N VAL A 11 32.58 -8.04 7.51
CA VAL A 11 31.39 -8.86 7.25
C VAL A 11 30.26 -8.52 8.23
N LEU A 12 30.59 -8.22 9.48
CA LEU A 12 29.60 -7.78 10.48
C LEU A 12 29.04 -6.40 10.13
N ASN A 13 29.87 -5.48 9.64
CA ASN A 13 29.42 -4.17 9.15
C ASN A 13 28.52 -4.27 7.92
N PHE A 14 28.83 -5.13 6.94
CA PHE A 14 27.93 -5.35 5.80
C PHE A 14 26.61 -5.99 6.23
N ARG A 15 26.63 -6.90 7.20
CA ARG A 15 25.43 -7.58 7.69
C ARG A 15 24.55 -6.66 8.54
N ILE A 16 25.15 -5.77 9.33
CA ILE A 16 24.44 -4.71 10.07
C ILE A 16 23.94 -3.62 9.11
N LEU A 17 24.75 -3.20 8.12
CA LEU A 17 24.34 -2.26 7.08
C LEU A 17 23.20 -2.85 6.24
N TRP A 18 23.25 -4.14 5.92
CA TRP A 18 22.19 -4.85 5.20
C TRP A 18 20.94 -5.05 6.06
N LEU A 19 21.07 -5.29 7.37
CA LEU A 19 19.93 -5.31 8.30
C LEU A 19 19.31 -3.91 8.48
N ALA A 20 20.11 -2.84 8.49
CA ALA A 20 19.66 -1.45 8.56
C ALA A 20 19.05 -0.95 7.23
N LEU A 21 19.52 -1.48 6.08
CA LEU A 21 18.94 -1.25 4.76
C LEU A 21 17.69 -2.11 4.51
N ARG A 22 17.56 -3.26 5.18
CA ARG A 22 16.35 -4.11 5.15
C ARG A 22 15.10 -3.43 5.69
N GLN A 23 15.25 -2.41 6.53
CA GLN A 23 14.12 -1.60 6.99
C GLN A 23 13.45 -0.78 5.86
N ILE A 24 13.99 -0.83 4.63
CA ILE A 24 13.52 -0.08 3.46
C ILE A 24 12.85 -1.01 2.41
N GLU A 25 12.88 -2.34 2.56
CA GLU A 25 12.25 -3.28 1.59
C GLU A 25 10.73 -3.51 1.82
N CYS A 26 10.06 -2.57 2.48
CA CYS A 26 8.62 -2.59 2.67
C CYS A 26 7.94 -1.95 1.44
N GLU A 27 7.71 -2.72 0.37
CA GLU A 27 7.05 -2.14 -0.80
C GLU A 27 5.89 -2.97 -1.35
N MET A 28 4.67 -2.60 -0.97
CA MET A 28 3.50 -2.98 -1.75
C MET A 28 3.56 -2.26 -3.10
N ARG A 29 3.69 -3.02 -4.18
CA ARG A 29 3.75 -2.47 -5.53
C ARG A 29 2.37 -2.18 -6.08
N ILE A 30 2.03 -0.90 -6.22
CA ILE A 30 0.84 -0.45 -6.95
C ILE A 30 1.10 -0.56 -8.45
N ILE A 31 0.27 -1.33 -9.15
CA ILE A 31 0.56 -1.72 -10.54
C ILE A 31 0.35 -0.57 -11.53
N SER A 32 -0.55 0.37 -11.22
CA SER A 32 -0.78 1.54 -12.07
C SER A 32 -1.25 2.74 -11.27
N PHE A 33 -0.59 3.88 -11.48
CA PHE A 33 -1.01 5.19 -10.99
C PHE A 33 -2.07 5.85 -11.91
N ALA A 34 -2.36 5.27 -13.07
CA ALA A 34 -3.21 5.90 -14.09
C ALA A 34 -4.63 6.17 -13.56
N ALA A 35 -5.21 5.25 -12.77
CA ALA A 35 -6.54 5.42 -12.21
C ALA A 35 -6.64 6.68 -11.32
N ILE A 36 -5.65 6.91 -10.46
CA ILE A 36 -5.58 8.12 -9.62
C ILE A 36 -5.43 9.34 -10.53
N ARG A 37 -4.48 9.32 -11.46
CA ARG A 37 -4.22 10.44 -12.38
C ARG A 37 -5.45 10.87 -13.17
N GLU A 38 -6.24 9.91 -13.68
CA GLU A 38 -7.46 10.24 -14.44
C GLU A 38 -8.59 10.73 -13.53
N TYR A 39 -8.71 10.21 -12.31
CA TYR A 39 -9.75 10.64 -11.38
C TYR A 39 -9.53 12.08 -10.90
N VAL A 40 -8.29 12.43 -10.56
CA VAL A 40 -7.94 13.77 -10.01
C VAL A 40 -8.09 14.90 -11.03
N LYS A 41 -8.06 14.60 -12.34
CA LYS A 41 -8.37 15.59 -13.39
C LYS A 41 -9.80 16.14 -13.28
N LYS A 42 -10.74 15.32 -12.79
CA LYS A 42 -12.16 15.69 -12.62
C LYS A 42 -12.47 16.10 -11.18
N HIS A 43 -11.71 15.59 -10.22
CA HIS A 43 -11.89 15.82 -8.78
C HIS A 43 -10.58 16.28 -8.16
N ALA A 44 -10.25 17.56 -8.35
CA ALA A 44 -8.97 18.13 -7.92
C ALA A 44 -8.76 18.03 -6.41
N ASP A 45 -9.84 18.09 -5.63
CA ASP A 45 -9.83 17.94 -4.17
C ASP A 45 -9.49 16.52 -3.70
N ALA A 46 -9.56 15.52 -4.58
CA ALA A 46 -9.12 14.15 -4.31
C ALA A 46 -7.62 13.92 -4.52
N ASP A 47 -6.86 14.87 -5.11
CA ASP A 47 -5.46 14.65 -5.49
C ASP A 47 -4.53 14.37 -4.31
N ILE A 48 -4.48 15.30 -3.36
CA ILE A 48 -3.67 15.18 -2.14
C ILE A 48 -3.99 13.87 -1.39
N PRO A 49 -5.26 13.56 -1.05
CA PRO A 49 -5.56 12.35 -0.28
C PRO A 49 -5.31 11.05 -1.06
N LEU A 50 -5.50 11.02 -2.38
CA LEU A 50 -5.17 9.83 -3.19
C LEU A 50 -3.66 9.60 -3.31
N ARG A 51 -2.86 10.68 -3.39
CA ARG A 51 -1.40 10.58 -3.38
C ARG A 51 -0.85 10.19 -2.02
N ASP A 52 -1.46 10.66 -0.94
CA ASP A 52 -1.14 10.22 0.43
C ASP A 52 -1.40 8.72 0.59
N TRP A 53 -2.56 8.23 0.13
CA TRP A 53 -2.86 6.81 0.10
C TRP A 53 -1.83 6.02 -0.72
N TYR A 54 -1.46 6.52 -1.91
CA TYR A 54 -0.47 5.88 -2.78
C TYR A 54 0.88 5.74 -2.07
N LYS A 55 1.40 6.82 -1.48
CA LYS A 55 2.71 6.81 -0.80
C LYS A 55 2.72 5.89 0.43
N LYS A 56 1.67 5.95 1.27
CA LYS A 56 1.55 5.09 2.44
C LYS A 56 1.48 3.61 2.06
N THR A 57 0.76 3.30 0.99
CA THR A 57 0.66 1.95 0.46
C THR A 57 2.00 1.50 -0.11
N GLU A 58 2.66 2.34 -0.91
CA GLU A 58 3.98 2.05 -1.49
C GLU A 58 5.00 1.74 -0.38
N GLN A 59 4.99 2.42 0.76
CA GLN A 59 5.93 2.17 1.86
C GLN A 59 5.52 1.02 2.81
N ALA A 60 4.40 0.36 2.55
CA ALA A 60 3.87 -0.65 3.44
C ALA A 60 4.45 -2.05 3.18
N ASP A 61 4.52 -2.86 4.23
CA ASP A 61 4.80 -4.30 4.15
C ASP A 61 3.65 -5.11 4.73
N TRP A 62 2.50 -5.10 4.06
CA TRP A 62 1.34 -5.81 4.56
C TRP A 62 1.46 -7.32 4.31
N THR A 63 1.31 -8.11 5.37
CA THR A 63 1.21 -9.56 5.31
C THR A 63 -0.22 -10.05 5.53
N CYS A 64 -1.04 -9.23 6.20
CA CYS A 64 -2.44 -9.53 6.49
C CYS A 64 -3.28 -8.24 6.61
N LEU A 65 -4.60 -8.42 6.78
CA LEU A 65 -5.54 -7.32 6.99
C LEU A 65 -5.23 -6.50 8.25
N THR A 66 -4.67 -7.12 9.30
CA THR A 66 -4.31 -6.39 10.54
C THR A 66 -3.25 -5.33 10.26
N ASP A 67 -2.23 -5.64 9.48
CA ASP A 67 -1.17 -4.69 9.09
C ASP A 67 -1.75 -3.53 8.27
N MET A 68 -2.68 -3.86 7.36
CA MET A 68 -3.44 -2.86 6.61
C MET A 68 -4.24 -1.93 7.53
N LYS A 69 -4.92 -2.47 8.55
CA LYS A 69 -5.67 -1.69 9.53
C LYS A 69 -4.79 -0.79 10.39
N GLN A 70 -3.54 -1.17 10.64
CA GLN A 70 -2.58 -0.29 11.31
C GLN A 70 -2.22 0.94 10.45
N THR A 71 -2.18 0.77 9.11
CA THR A 71 -1.90 1.88 8.18
C THR A 71 -3.17 2.71 7.89
N PHE A 72 -4.29 2.03 7.72
CA PHE A 72 -5.59 2.58 7.35
C PHE A 72 -6.67 1.96 8.23
N ASN A 73 -6.97 2.60 9.37
CA ASN A 73 -7.89 2.06 10.38
C ASN A 73 -9.29 1.72 9.83
N SER A 74 -9.75 2.47 8.82
CA SER A 74 -11.07 2.31 8.23
C SER A 74 -11.08 1.42 6.98
N VAL A 75 -10.09 0.55 6.81
CA VAL A 75 -10.05 -0.37 5.67
C VAL A 75 -10.95 -1.58 5.91
N ASP A 76 -11.78 -1.88 4.92
CA ASP A 76 -12.75 -2.97 4.98
C ASP A 76 -12.50 -4.00 3.88
N TYR A 77 -12.65 -5.28 4.22
CA TYR A 77 -12.60 -6.39 3.27
C TYR A 77 -14.00 -6.67 2.72
N VAL A 78 -14.14 -6.70 1.39
CA VAL A 78 -15.45 -6.87 0.72
C VAL A 78 -15.54 -8.14 -0.14
N GLY A 79 -14.60 -9.08 0.03
CA GLY A 79 -14.58 -10.35 -0.69
C GLY A 79 -13.83 -10.29 -2.02
N ASN A 80 -13.38 -11.47 -2.50
CA ASN A 80 -12.58 -11.63 -3.73
C ASN A 80 -11.30 -10.79 -3.71
N ASP A 81 -10.56 -10.82 -2.59
CA ASP A 81 -9.31 -10.06 -2.38
C ASP A 81 -9.44 -8.54 -2.52
N ARG A 82 -10.67 -8.01 -2.50
CA ARG A 82 -10.95 -6.57 -2.60
C ARG A 82 -11.04 -5.93 -1.22
N PHE A 83 -10.42 -4.76 -1.14
CA PHE A 83 -10.39 -3.91 0.03
C PHE A 83 -10.87 -2.51 -0.32
N VAL A 84 -11.59 -1.90 0.60
CA VAL A 84 -12.18 -0.57 0.45
C VAL A 84 -11.48 0.37 1.41
N PHE A 85 -10.98 1.47 0.87
CA PHE A 85 -10.32 2.52 1.61
C PHE A 85 -11.17 3.78 1.60
N ASN A 86 -11.32 4.41 2.75
CA ASN A 86 -11.94 5.72 2.86
C ASN A 86 -10.92 6.80 2.55
N ILE A 87 -11.24 7.65 1.58
CA ILE A 87 -10.35 8.72 1.11
C ILE A 87 -11.00 10.06 1.44
N LYS A 88 -10.19 11.02 1.90
CA LYS A 88 -10.63 12.39 2.27
C LYS A 88 -11.79 12.40 3.27
N GLY A 89 -11.61 11.79 4.45
CA GLY A 89 -12.62 11.86 5.52
C GLY A 89 -13.97 11.21 5.18
N ASN A 90 -13.96 10.16 4.35
CA ASN A 90 -15.11 9.39 3.84
C ASN A 90 -15.83 9.95 2.61
N ASP A 91 -15.39 11.08 2.03
CA ASP A 91 -15.98 11.63 0.81
C ASP A 91 -15.88 10.66 -0.38
N TYR A 92 -14.77 9.93 -0.44
CA TYR A 92 -14.45 8.99 -1.53
C TYR A 92 -14.17 7.57 -1.02
N ARG A 93 -14.30 6.62 -1.94
CA ARG A 93 -13.98 5.20 -1.80
C ARG A 93 -12.98 4.82 -2.87
N LEU A 94 -11.89 4.19 -2.45
CA LEU A 94 -10.95 3.51 -3.32
C LEU A 94 -11.08 2.01 -3.08
N VAL A 95 -11.39 1.26 -4.13
CA VAL A 95 -11.44 -0.20 -4.09
C VAL A 95 -10.19 -0.72 -4.77
N ALA A 96 -9.43 -1.56 -4.06
CA ALA A 96 -8.26 -2.21 -4.62
C ALA A 96 -8.22 -3.70 -4.28
N ILE A 97 -7.67 -4.48 -5.21
CA ILE A 97 -7.27 -5.86 -4.94
C ILE A 97 -5.88 -5.83 -4.33
N VAL A 98 -5.70 -6.47 -3.18
CA VAL A 98 -4.41 -6.56 -2.49
C VAL A 98 -3.99 -8.02 -2.41
N LEU A 99 -2.89 -8.35 -3.09
CA LEU A 99 -2.31 -9.69 -3.08
C LEU A 99 -1.10 -9.68 -2.14
N PHE A 100 -1.30 -10.05 -0.87
CA PHE A 100 -0.26 -10.01 0.16
C PHE A 100 0.98 -10.82 -0.20
N ALA A 101 0.80 -12.06 -0.68
CA ALA A 101 1.91 -12.95 -1.05
C ALA A 101 2.75 -12.39 -2.22
N ALA A 102 2.11 -11.69 -3.16
CA ALA A 102 2.80 -11.11 -4.31
C ALA A 102 3.27 -9.66 -4.06
N LYS A 103 2.89 -9.05 -2.93
CA LYS A 103 3.09 -7.62 -2.62
C LYS A 103 2.58 -6.71 -3.74
N LYS A 104 1.40 -7.00 -4.29
CA LYS A 104 0.81 -6.24 -5.41
C LYS A 104 -0.53 -5.63 -5.03
N VAL A 105 -0.76 -4.41 -5.51
CA VAL A 105 -2.01 -3.68 -5.32
C VAL A 105 -2.55 -3.23 -6.69
N PHE A 106 -3.81 -3.55 -6.95
CA PHE A 106 -4.51 -3.19 -8.18
C PHE A 106 -5.71 -2.32 -7.85
N ILE A 107 -5.70 -1.07 -8.29
CA ILE A 107 -6.85 -0.17 -8.13
C ILE A 107 -7.94 -0.62 -9.10
N ARG A 108 -9.13 -0.93 -8.57
CA ARG A 108 -10.31 -1.37 -9.34
C ARG A 108 -11.30 -0.25 -9.54
N PHE A 109 -11.44 0.63 -8.55
CA PHE A 109 -12.41 1.72 -8.58
C PHE A 109 -11.97 2.87 -7.67
N ILE A 110 -12.27 4.10 -8.11
CA ILE A 110 -12.22 5.31 -7.30
C ILE A 110 -13.52 6.06 -7.58
N GLY A 111 -14.21 6.48 -6.53
CA GLY A 111 -15.48 7.20 -6.65
C GLY A 111 -15.93 7.81 -5.34
N THR A 112 -17.03 8.55 -5.37
CA THR A 112 -17.72 9.06 -4.18
C THR A 112 -18.38 7.93 -3.39
N HIS A 113 -18.72 8.19 -2.14
CA HIS A 113 -19.54 7.27 -1.34
C HIS A 113 -20.82 6.83 -2.06
N LYS A 114 -21.53 7.78 -2.69
CA LYS A 114 -22.79 7.51 -3.40
C LYS A 114 -22.57 6.62 -4.62
N GLU A 115 -21.50 6.86 -5.39
CA GLU A 115 -21.17 6.02 -6.55
C GLU A 115 -20.76 4.61 -6.13
N TYR A 116 -20.11 4.47 -4.97
CA TYR A 116 -19.77 3.19 -4.39
C TYR A 116 -21.02 2.42 -3.95
N ASP A 117 -21.94 3.05 -3.20
CA ASP A 117 -23.17 2.41 -2.72
C ASP A 117 -24.10 1.97 -3.85
N ASN A 118 -24.16 2.77 -4.93
CA ASN A 118 -24.99 2.47 -6.10
C ASN A 118 -24.41 1.32 -6.95
N LYS A 119 -23.11 1.01 -6.78
CA LYS A 119 -22.49 -0.12 -7.45
C LYS A 119 -22.51 -1.31 -6.50
N ASP A 120 -23.02 -2.45 -6.98
CA ASP A 120 -22.87 -3.73 -6.30
C ASP A 120 -21.40 -4.20 -6.42
N CYS A 121 -20.48 -3.47 -5.78
CA CYS A 121 -19.03 -3.70 -5.78
C CYS A 121 -18.67 -5.05 -5.16
N SER A 122 -19.65 -5.75 -4.57
CA SER A 122 -19.54 -7.12 -4.11
C SER A 122 -19.42 -8.14 -5.26
N LYS A 123 -19.77 -7.79 -6.52
CA LYS A 123 -19.86 -8.76 -7.64
C LYS A 123 -19.05 -8.43 -8.91
N ALA A 124 -18.36 -7.29 -8.98
CA ALA A 124 -17.68 -6.85 -10.22
C ALA A 124 -16.16 -7.14 -10.31
#